data_AF-A0A961AJW0-F1
#
_entry.id   AF-A0A961AJW0-F1
#
_cell.length_a   1.000
_cell.length_b   1.000
_cell.length_c   1.000
_cell.angle_alpha   90.00
_cell.angle_beta   90.00
_cell.angle_gamma   90.00
#
_symmetry.space_group_name_H-M   'P 1'
#
loop_
_entity.id
_entity.type
_entity.pdbx_description
1 polymer ?
#
loop_
_entity_poly.entity_id
_entity_poly.type
_entity_poly.pdbx_seq_one_letter_code
_entity_poly.pdbx_strand_id
1 'polypeptide(L)'
;AEGIKKITDLTAAQAKLANEIQRDKEKVIKKQDVEAREAILELERQLSETEAKQQRDVDSVKAREQAETIKVQEEERMKAERARIATDEDLAVANENMQRQVLVAQRNKERTDAIEVERVERDRMLEQIERERVTTLKDIEKEKSVEVEKKNIQEVIKERVALEKTVVVEQQKIKDTEAFATADREKQVALTLAEKAAQEQLIQKIKEAEAQKEAARLKAEEEAFNQTKAAEAGKQAAELKAQELITLAEAKQDAAARESQAEKLMAEARTASSAAEGLGEAQVLVAKAEASQKQGHVDAEVLQLKLAAEADGIQKKAEAMKVLEEAGREHEEFKLELEKEKEIAIKGIDIQKDIAAQQAIVLGEALKSAKIEIVGGDNQFFDKIMQAIGNGRAVDRLVANSEVLSDVKETFFNGDPDYFRSQFRSLMDQFSFSTEDLKNLTVSAVLGKMIGLNPDAGLLNKLQGMLGAANRFGLGDKPADAMLAAASGAKAKK
;
A
#
# COMPACT_ATOMS: atom_id res chain seq x y z
N ALA A 1 78.00 28.16 165.36
CA ALA A 1 77.05 27.41 164.51
C ALA A 1 76.21 28.29 163.58
N GLU A 2 75.90 29.55 163.93
CA GLU A 2 74.97 30.40 163.14
C GLU A 2 75.58 31.06 161.89
N GLY A 3 76.88 31.36 161.87
CA GLY A 3 77.52 32.00 160.70
C GLY A 3 77.52 31.16 159.43
N ILE A 4 77.67 29.84 159.54
CA ILE A 4 77.68 28.92 158.39
C ILE A 4 76.29 28.86 157.75
N LYS A 5 75.21 28.84 158.55
CA LYS A 5 73.83 28.88 158.03
C LYS A 5 73.57 30.13 157.20
N LYS A 6 74.00 31.30 157.67
CA LYS A 6 73.77 32.56 156.96
C LYS A 6 74.54 32.65 155.64
N ILE A 7 75.75 32.08 155.57
CA ILE A 7 76.51 31.99 154.33
C ILE A 7 75.82 31.01 153.37
N THR A 8 75.40 29.83 153.83
CA THR A 8 74.70 28.87 152.96
C THR A 8 73.39 29.44 152.43
N ASP A 9 72.64 30.20 153.21
CA ASP A 9 71.39 30.83 152.78
C ASP A 9 71.64 31.95 151.75
N LEU A 10 72.67 32.77 151.95
CA LEU A 10 73.07 33.81 150.99
C LEU A 10 73.63 33.20 149.70
N THR A 11 74.44 32.15 149.78
CA THR A 11 74.95 31.43 148.61
C THR A 11 73.83 30.74 147.85
N ALA A 12 72.85 30.15 148.53
CA ALA A 12 71.67 29.56 147.89
C ALA A 12 70.79 30.63 147.22
N ALA A 13 70.60 31.79 147.85
CA ALA A 13 69.86 32.91 147.27
C ALA A 13 70.57 33.48 146.03
N GLN A 14 71.90 33.67 146.09
CA GLN A 14 72.67 34.11 144.92
C GLN A 14 72.70 33.07 143.80
N ALA A 15 72.78 31.77 144.12
CA ALA A 15 72.73 30.71 143.12
C ALA A 15 71.36 30.66 142.41
N LYS A 16 70.25 30.89 143.14
CA LYS A 16 68.92 31.03 142.54
C LYS A 16 68.85 32.24 141.61
N LEU A 17 69.33 33.40 142.07
CA LEU A 17 69.32 34.63 141.28
C LEU A 17 70.21 34.53 140.02
N ALA A 18 71.36 33.87 140.13
CA ALA A 18 72.22 33.58 138.98
C ALA A 18 71.54 32.63 137.97
N ASN A 19 70.81 31.61 138.45
CA ASN A 19 70.04 30.71 137.58
C ASN A 19 68.89 31.44 136.91
N GLU A 20 68.16 32.30 137.62
CA GLU A 20 67.09 33.13 137.05
C GLU A 20 67.62 34.05 135.95
N ILE A 21 68.72 34.77 136.18
CA ILE A 21 69.35 35.62 135.16
C ILE A 21 69.79 34.78 133.95
N GLN A 22 70.35 33.60 134.17
CA GLN A 22 70.76 32.70 133.08
C GLN A 22 69.55 32.21 132.27
N ARG A 23 68.45 31.83 132.93
CA ARG A 23 67.20 31.39 132.30
C ARG A 23 66.51 32.52 131.55
N ASP A 24 66.51 33.73 132.08
CA ASP A 24 65.93 34.88 131.40
C ASP A 24 66.77 35.31 130.20
N LYS A 25 68.10 35.23 130.28
CA LYS A 25 68.99 35.38 129.11
C LYS A 25 68.69 34.34 128.03
N GLU A 26 68.54 33.06 128.40
CA GLU A 26 68.17 31.98 127.46
C GLU A 26 66.80 32.25 126.81
N LYS A 27 65.80 32.71 127.57
CA LYS A 27 64.49 33.07 127.04
C LYS A 27 64.55 34.23 126.06
N VAL A 28 65.32 35.29 126.37
CA VAL A 28 65.45 36.46 125.50
C VAL A 28 66.15 36.09 124.19
N ILE A 29 67.24 35.33 124.25
CA ILE A 29 67.95 34.84 123.06
C ILE A 29 66.99 33.99 122.22
N LYS A 30 66.31 33.03 122.83
CA LYS A 30 65.38 32.15 122.11
C LYS A 30 64.20 32.91 121.50
N LYS A 31 63.72 33.98 122.16
CA LYS A 31 62.68 34.85 121.62
C LYS A 31 63.19 35.61 120.39
N GLN A 32 64.39 36.19 120.46
CA GLN A 32 65.02 36.86 119.32
C GLN A 32 65.29 35.90 118.15
N ASP A 33 65.72 34.67 118.43
CA ASP A 33 65.95 33.65 117.40
C ASP A 33 64.64 33.22 116.71
N VAL A 34 63.54 33.11 117.46
CA VAL A 34 62.21 32.80 116.91
C VAL A 34 61.71 33.95 116.06
N GLU A 35 61.78 35.19 116.56
CA GLU A 35 61.37 36.38 115.80
C GLU A 35 62.18 36.55 114.51
N ALA A 36 63.50 36.33 114.55
CA ALA A 36 64.35 36.37 113.37
C ALA A 36 64.01 35.26 112.36
N ARG A 37 63.72 34.04 112.85
CA ARG A 37 63.38 32.92 111.98
C ARG A 37 61.99 33.05 111.36
N GLU A 38 61.02 33.58 112.10
CA GLU A 38 59.69 33.91 111.57
C GLU A 38 59.79 34.97 110.47
N ALA A 39 60.60 36.03 110.67
CA ALA A 39 60.83 37.05 109.66
C ALA A 39 61.49 36.48 108.38
N ILE A 40 62.48 35.58 108.52
CA ILE A 40 63.13 34.91 107.38
C ILE A 40 62.11 34.04 106.62
N LEU A 41 61.32 33.23 107.33
CA LEU A 41 60.32 32.35 106.71
C LEU A 41 59.21 33.14 106.01
N GLU A 42 58.83 34.31 106.53
CA GLU A 42 57.85 35.17 105.88
C GLU A 42 58.40 35.78 104.59
N LEU A 43 59.67 36.23 104.57
CA LEU A 43 60.34 36.71 103.37
C LEU A 43 60.52 35.59 102.33
N GLU A 44 60.89 34.38 102.74
CA GLU A 44 60.99 33.21 101.85
C GLU A 44 59.63 32.83 101.25
N ARG A 45 58.56 32.89 102.06
CA ARG A 45 57.19 32.68 101.57
C ARG A 45 56.82 33.72 100.52
N GLN A 46 57.08 35.01 100.79
CA GLN A 46 56.79 36.08 99.83
C GLN A 46 57.59 35.89 98.53
N LEU A 47 58.88 35.56 98.62
CA LEU A 47 59.71 35.29 97.46
C LEU A 47 59.16 34.11 96.65
N SER A 48 58.86 32.98 97.29
CA SER A 48 58.27 31.80 96.63
C SER A 48 56.91 32.09 95.98
N GLU A 49 56.04 32.86 96.63
CA GLU A 49 54.75 33.28 96.06
C GLU A 49 54.94 34.19 94.84
N THR A 50 55.90 35.12 94.88
CA THR A 50 56.21 36.00 93.74
C THR A 50 56.81 35.23 92.56
N GLU A 51 57.72 34.28 92.81
CA GLU A 51 58.30 33.43 91.77
C GLU A 51 57.24 32.52 91.13
N ALA A 52 56.38 31.89 91.94
CA ALA A 52 55.29 31.06 91.42
C ALA A 52 54.25 31.88 90.64
N LYS A 53 54.02 33.14 91.03
CA LYS A 53 53.16 34.05 90.27
C LYS A 53 53.81 34.45 88.94
N GLN A 54 55.08 34.86 88.95
CA GLN A 54 55.83 35.18 87.73
C GLN A 54 55.89 34.00 86.77
N GLN A 55 56.14 32.78 87.28
CA GLN A 55 56.19 31.58 86.45
C GLN A 55 54.84 31.30 85.79
N ARG A 56 53.73 31.41 86.52
CA ARG A 56 52.38 31.27 85.95
C ARG A 56 52.08 32.33 84.89
N ASP A 57 52.46 33.58 85.13
CA ASP A 57 52.25 34.66 84.18
C ASP A 57 53.07 34.42 82.89
N VAL A 58 54.34 34.00 83.04
CA VAL A 58 55.21 33.63 81.90
C VAL A 58 54.65 32.47 81.10
N ASP A 59 54.22 31.39 81.77
CA ASP A 59 53.66 30.22 81.08
C ASP A 59 52.33 30.53 80.42
N SER A 60 51.48 31.37 81.04
CA SER A 60 50.24 31.84 80.43
C SER A 60 50.50 32.69 79.19
N VAL A 61 51.49 33.58 79.22
CA VAL A 61 51.86 34.41 78.05
C VAL A 61 52.43 33.53 76.95
N LYS A 62 53.36 32.62 77.27
CA LYS A 62 53.92 31.66 76.29
C LYS A 62 52.84 30.81 75.63
N ALA A 63 51.91 30.26 76.41
CA ALA A 63 50.81 29.45 75.87
C ALA A 63 49.89 30.27 74.96
N ARG A 64 49.62 31.53 75.33
CA ARG A 64 48.80 32.44 74.51
C ARG A 64 49.50 32.81 73.20
N GLU A 65 50.78 33.16 73.25
CA GLU A 65 51.56 33.50 72.05
C GLU A 65 51.73 32.29 71.12
N GLN A 66 51.94 31.09 71.67
CA GLN A 66 52.00 29.85 70.88
C GLN A 66 50.65 29.55 70.21
N ALA A 67 49.53 29.70 70.93
CA ALA A 67 48.20 29.50 70.36
C ALA A 67 47.89 30.50 69.24
N GLU A 68 48.22 31.78 69.43
CA GLU A 68 48.07 32.80 68.38
C GLU A 68 48.99 32.51 67.18
N THR A 69 50.24 32.09 67.42
CA THR A 69 51.17 31.73 66.34
C THR A 69 50.63 30.57 65.51
N ILE A 70 50.13 29.50 66.14
CA ILE A 70 49.54 28.35 65.44
C ILE A 70 48.30 28.78 64.67
N LYS A 71 47.44 29.63 65.27
CA LYS A 71 46.25 30.15 64.60
C LYS A 71 46.61 30.93 63.34
N VAL A 72 47.58 31.85 63.42
CA VAL A 72 48.05 32.63 62.27
C VAL A 72 48.68 31.71 61.20
N GLN A 73 49.45 30.70 61.60
CA GLN A 73 50.04 29.73 60.66
C GLN A 73 48.97 28.94 59.89
N GLU A 74 47.93 28.45 60.57
CA GLU A 74 46.84 27.72 59.91
C GLU A 74 45.95 28.65 59.06
N GLU A 75 45.77 29.91 59.45
CA GLU A 75 45.08 30.91 58.63
C GLU A 75 45.83 31.21 57.33
N GLU A 76 47.15 31.42 57.39
CA GLU A 76 47.99 31.62 56.21
C GLU A 76 48.04 30.36 55.34
N ARG A 77 48.09 29.18 55.94
CA ARG A 77 48.00 27.91 55.21
C ARG A 77 46.66 27.76 54.49
N MET A 78 45.54 28.05 55.16
CA MET A 78 44.21 28.02 54.55
C MET A 78 44.12 29.00 53.37
N LYS A 79 44.71 30.19 53.50
CA LYS A 79 44.76 31.19 52.43
C LYS A 79 45.58 30.70 51.23
N ALA A 80 46.74 30.10 51.47
CA ALA A 80 47.58 29.53 50.43
C ALA A 80 46.88 28.36 49.70
N GLU A 81 46.25 27.44 50.44
CA GLU A 81 45.51 26.31 49.84
C GLU A 81 44.27 26.78 49.07
N ARG A 82 43.54 27.79 49.56
CA ARG A 82 42.43 28.38 48.81
C ARG A 82 42.89 29.01 47.50
N ALA A 83 43.99 29.75 47.51
CA ALA A 83 44.55 30.33 46.30
C ALA A 83 45.01 29.24 45.30
N ARG A 84 45.60 28.15 45.80
CA ARG A 84 45.98 27.00 44.99
C ARG A 84 44.76 26.32 44.36
N ILE A 85 43.74 25.98 45.15
CA ILE A 85 42.52 25.32 44.66
C ILE A 85 41.83 26.19 43.60
N ALA A 86 41.66 27.48 43.86
CA ALA A 86 41.07 28.39 42.87
C ALA A 86 41.88 28.44 41.55
N THR A 87 43.21 28.46 41.65
CA THR A 87 44.08 28.43 40.47
C THR A 87 43.95 27.10 39.72
N ASP A 88 43.92 25.96 40.42
CA ASP A 88 43.77 24.64 39.83
C ASP A 88 42.39 24.48 39.16
N GLU A 89 41.32 25.00 39.77
CA GLU A 89 39.96 25.05 39.21
C GLU A 89 39.92 25.89 37.93
N ASP A 90 40.47 27.10 37.95
CA ASP A 90 40.53 27.99 36.77
C ASP A 90 41.33 27.34 35.62
N LEU A 91 42.46 26.70 35.93
CA LEU A 91 43.26 25.96 34.95
C LEU A 91 42.49 24.75 34.39
N ALA A 92 41.77 24.01 35.23
CA ALA A 92 40.96 22.88 34.79
C ALA A 92 39.83 23.33 33.85
N VAL A 93 39.10 24.39 34.21
CA VAL A 93 38.04 24.98 33.38
C VAL A 93 38.60 25.51 32.06
N ALA A 94 39.76 26.20 32.09
CA ALA A 94 40.41 26.68 30.88
C ALA A 94 40.84 25.52 29.97
N ASN A 95 41.40 24.44 30.52
CA ASN A 95 41.77 23.25 29.78
C ASN A 95 40.56 22.54 29.17
N GLU A 96 39.47 22.37 29.90
CA GLU A 96 38.25 21.75 29.38
C GLU A 96 37.61 22.62 28.29
N ASN A 97 37.60 23.94 28.46
CA ASN A 97 37.14 24.87 27.43
C ASN A 97 38.01 24.79 26.17
N MET A 98 39.34 24.71 26.30
CA MET A 98 40.25 24.52 25.17
C MET A 98 39.97 23.18 24.47
N GLN A 99 39.84 22.09 25.21
CA GLN A 99 39.51 20.77 24.64
C GLN A 99 38.16 20.79 23.91
N ARG A 100 37.14 21.45 24.48
CA ARG A 100 35.84 21.65 23.84
C ARG A 100 35.99 22.45 22.55
N GLN A 101 36.78 23.52 22.54
CA GLN A 101 37.03 24.31 21.32
C GLN A 101 37.74 23.49 20.24
N VAL A 102 38.75 22.71 20.61
CA VAL A 102 39.45 21.80 19.69
C VAL A 102 38.47 20.76 19.13
N LEU A 103 37.63 20.16 19.98
CA LEU A 103 36.63 19.19 19.55
C LEU A 103 35.61 19.81 18.60
N VAL A 104 35.08 21.00 18.91
CA VAL A 104 34.15 21.73 18.04
C VAL A 104 34.81 22.07 16.71
N ALA A 105 36.06 22.54 16.72
CA ALA A 105 36.81 22.80 15.49
C ALA A 105 37.01 21.52 14.66
N GLN A 106 37.35 20.40 15.30
CA GLN A 106 37.51 19.11 14.64
C GLN A 106 36.18 18.62 14.05
N ARG A 107 35.08 18.69 14.80
CA ARG A 107 33.74 18.32 14.31
C ARG A 107 33.26 19.23 13.18
N ASN A 108 33.56 20.52 13.24
CA ASN A 108 33.25 21.44 12.16
C ASN A 108 34.05 21.09 10.89
N LYS A 109 35.33 20.74 11.03
CA LYS A 109 36.15 20.25 9.92
C LYS A 109 35.61 18.94 9.34
N GLU A 110 35.31 17.95 10.18
CA GLU A 110 34.70 16.67 9.75
C GLU A 110 33.36 16.91 9.02
N ARG A 111 32.56 17.86 9.51
CA ARG A 111 31.29 18.24 8.88
C ARG A 111 31.50 18.90 7.52
N THR A 112 32.46 19.83 7.40
CA THR A 112 32.76 20.44 6.09
C THR A 112 33.31 19.43 5.11
N ASP A 113 34.21 18.55 5.56
CA ASP A 113 34.79 17.49 4.73
C ASP A 113 33.69 16.52 4.25
N ALA A 114 32.76 16.12 5.13
CA ALA A 114 31.64 15.26 4.76
C ALA A 114 30.66 15.93 3.77
N ILE A 115 30.39 17.23 3.94
CA ILE A 115 29.55 18.00 3.00
C ILE A 115 30.23 18.10 1.63
N GLU A 116 31.54 18.33 1.59
CA GLU A 116 32.29 18.38 0.33
C GLU A 116 32.31 17.02 -0.37
N VAL A 117 32.52 15.93 0.38
CA VAL A 117 32.45 14.57 -0.17
C VAL A 117 31.07 14.27 -0.76
N GLU A 118 30.00 14.55 -0.02
CA GLU A 118 28.62 14.33 -0.49
C GLU A 118 28.30 15.20 -1.71
N ARG A 119 28.82 16.44 -1.75
CA ARG A 119 28.68 17.32 -2.92
C ARG A 119 29.40 16.76 -4.14
N VAL A 120 30.64 16.29 -3.99
CA VAL A 120 31.41 15.67 -5.09
C VAL A 120 30.73 14.39 -5.58
N GLU A 121 30.20 13.56 -4.68
CA GLU A 121 29.45 12.36 -5.05
C GLU A 121 28.16 12.68 -5.79
N ARG A 122 27.41 13.70 -5.33
CA ARG A 122 26.20 14.17 -6.01
C ARG A 122 26.51 14.68 -7.42
N ASP A 123 27.58 15.48 -7.57
CA ASP A 123 28.01 15.99 -8.86
C ASP A 123 28.44 14.86 -9.81
N ARG A 124 29.18 13.85 -9.30
CA ARG A 124 29.53 12.63 -10.07
C ARG A 124 28.30 11.84 -10.51
N MET A 125 27.31 11.66 -9.63
CA MET A 125 26.06 10.97 -9.96
C MET A 125 25.26 11.73 -11.01
N LEU A 126 25.21 13.06 -10.92
CA LEU A 126 24.55 13.90 -11.93
C LEU A 126 25.24 13.80 -13.29
N GLU A 127 26.57 13.86 -13.33
CA GLU A 127 27.32 13.65 -14.58
C GLU A 127 27.10 12.25 -15.16
N GLN A 128 27.02 11.21 -14.32
CA GLN A 128 26.71 9.86 -14.79
C GLN A 128 25.31 9.77 -15.38
N ILE A 129 24.30 10.32 -14.70
CA ILE A 129 22.91 10.37 -15.20
C ILE A 129 22.85 11.14 -16.52
N GLU A 130 23.56 12.27 -16.63
CA GLU A 130 23.59 13.07 -17.84
C GLU A 130 24.28 12.34 -18.99
N ARG A 131 25.38 11.64 -18.72
CA ARG A 131 26.05 10.75 -19.67
C ARG A 131 25.12 9.62 -20.12
N GLU A 132 24.46 8.93 -19.19
CA GLU A 132 23.51 7.85 -19.48
C GLU A 132 22.33 8.36 -20.31
N ARG A 133 21.80 9.55 -19.98
CA ARG A 133 20.74 10.21 -20.74
C ARG A 133 21.20 10.54 -22.16
N VAL A 134 22.41 11.07 -22.35
CA VAL A 134 22.95 11.36 -23.69
C VAL A 134 23.16 10.06 -24.48
N THR A 135 23.69 9.01 -23.86
CA THR A 135 23.86 7.71 -24.53
C THR A 135 22.52 7.08 -24.91
N THR A 136 21.54 7.08 -24.02
CA THR A 136 20.21 6.53 -24.30
C THR A 136 19.47 7.33 -25.36
N LEU A 137 19.55 8.67 -25.35
CA LEU A 137 19.00 9.49 -26.42
C LEU A 137 19.65 9.20 -27.78
N LYS A 138 20.97 8.96 -27.81
CA LYS A 138 21.69 8.56 -29.02
C LYS A 138 21.31 7.17 -29.49
N ASP A 139 21.09 6.23 -28.57
CA ASP A 139 20.60 4.89 -28.89
C ASP A 139 19.16 4.94 -29.42
N ILE A 140 18.27 5.75 -28.83
CA ILE A 140 16.91 5.97 -29.34
C ILE A 140 16.94 6.62 -30.73
N GLU A 141 17.81 7.61 -30.97
CA GLU A 141 17.97 8.24 -32.28
C GLU A 141 18.45 7.23 -33.33
N LYS A 142 19.39 6.36 -32.96
CA LYS A 142 19.84 5.23 -33.77
C LYS A 142 18.72 4.22 -34.02
N GLU A 143 17.97 3.80 -33.02
CA GLU A 143 16.85 2.87 -33.18
C GLU A 143 15.75 3.47 -34.08
N LYS A 144 15.41 4.74 -33.87
CA LYS A 144 14.44 5.46 -34.70
C LYS A 144 14.86 5.49 -36.17
N SER A 145 16.14 5.79 -36.45
CA SER A 145 16.64 5.76 -37.84
C SER A 145 16.58 4.36 -38.44
N VAL A 146 16.94 3.32 -37.68
CA VAL A 146 16.81 1.92 -38.11
C VAL A 146 15.35 1.54 -38.36
N GLU A 147 14.43 2.01 -37.54
CA GLU A 147 13.01 1.72 -37.65
C GLU A 147 12.34 2.42 -38.84
N VAL A 148 12.77 3.65 -39.16
CA VAL A 148 12.39 4.35 -40.40
C VAL A 148 12.86 3.57 -41.62
N GLU A 149 14.11 3.09 -41.64
CA GLU A 149 14.61 2.27 -42.74
C GLU A 149 13.88 0.92 -42.83
N LYS A 150 13.59 0.27 -41.69
CA LYS A 150 12.75 -0.95 -41.68
C LYS A 150 11.36 -0.69 -42.24
N LYS A 151 10.74 0.45 -41.93
CA LYS A 151 9.44 0.85 -42.48
C LYS A 151 9.54 1.05 -44.00
N ASN A 152 10.56 1.77 -44.48
CA ASN A 152 10.81 1.95 -45.91
C ASN A 152 11.00 0.60 -46.61
N ILE A 153 11.77 -0.32 -46.01
CA ILE A 153 11.96 -1.68 -46.52
C ILE A 153 10.62 -2.43 -46.55
N GLN A 154 9.79 -2.32 -45.52
CA GLN A 154 8.47 -2.94 -45.51
C GLN A 154 7.52 -2.35 -46.57
N GLU A 155 7.59 -1.04 -46.85
CA GLU A 155 6.84 -0.43 -47.94
C GLU A 155 7.30 -0.99 -49.31
N VAL A 156 8.60 -1.08 -49.55
CA VAL A 156 9.15 -1.71 -50.77
C VAL A 156 8.76 -3.20 -50.87
N ILE A 157 8.75 -3.94 -49.76
CA ILE A 157 8.29 -5.34 -49.74
C ILE A 157 6.79 -5.43 -50.04
N LYS A 158 5.96 -4.55 -49.47
CA LYS A 158 4.52 -4.51 -49.76
C LYS A 158 4.26 -4.20 -51.23
N GLU A 159 4.99 -3.25 -51.80
CA GLU A 159 4.91 -2.93 -53.23
C GLU A 159 5.33 -4.12 -54.09
N ARG A 160 6.44 -4.80 -53.76
CA ARG A 160 6.86 -6.02 -54.46
C ARG A 160 5.82 -7.13 -54.38
N VAL A 161 5.28 -7.40 -53.19
CA VAL A 161 4.26 -8.46 -52.98
C VAL A 161 2.95 -8.10 -53.69
N ALA A 162 2.58 -6.82 -53.74
CA ALA A 162 1.43 -6.35 -54.50
C ALA A 162 1.64 -6.53 -56.02
N LEU A 163 2.83 -6.22 -56.52
CA LEU A 163 3.20 -6.44 -57.91
C LEU A 163 3.20 -7.94 -58.26
N GLU A 164 3.83 -8.78 -57.43
CA GLU A 164 3.84 -10.24 -57.60
C GLU A 164 2.43 -10.82 -57.57
N LYS A 165 1.58 -10.38 -56.64
CA LYS A 165 0.17 -10.79 -56.60
C LYS A 165 -0.57 -10.39 -57.87
N THR A 166 -0.29 -9.20 -58.42
CA THR A 166 -0.89 -8.73 -59.68
C THR A 166 -0.43 -9.59 -60.86
N VAL A 167 0.86 -9.92 -60.93
CA VAL A 167 1.41 -10.82 -61.97
C VAL A 167 0.79 -12.21 -61.86
N VAL A 168 0.64 -12.77 -60.66
CA VAL A 168 0.03 -14.08 -60.44
C VAL A 168 -1.46 -14.07 -60.80
N VAL A 169 -2.20 -13.00 -60.48
CA VAL A 169 -3.62 -12.86 -60.86
C VAL A 169 -3.77 -12.80 -62.38
N GLU A 170 -2.93 -12.04 -63.07
CA GLU A 170 -2.96 -11.98 -64.54
C GLU A 170 -2.54 -13.32 -65.16
N GLN A 171 -1.54 -14.02 -64.60
CA GLN A 171 -1.18 -15.36 -65.05
C GLN A 171 -2.30 -16.39 -64.85
N GLN A 172 -3.05 -16.32 -63.74
CA GLN A 172 -4.20 -17.20 -63.51
C GLN A 172 -5.36 -16.86 -64.44
N LYS A 173 -5.65 -15.57 -64.69
CA LYS A 173 -6.65 -15.18 -65.69
C LYS A 173 -6.33 -15.69 -67.09
N ILE A 174 -5.05 -15.66 -67.49
CA ILE A 174 -4.61 -16.21 -68.78
C ILE A 174 -4.85 -17.73 -68.83
N LYS A 175 -4.53 -18.45 -67.76
CA LYS A 175 -4.80 -19.90 -67.67
C LYS A 175 -6.28 -20.21 -67.70
N ASP A 176 -7.09 -19.42 -67.01
CA ASP A 176 -8.54 -19.57 -66.98
C ASP A 176 -9.14 -19.32 -68.38
N THR A 177 -8.74 -18.26 -69.08
CA THR A 177 -9.23 -17.99 -70.44
C THR A 177 -8.79 -19.06 -71.45
N GLU A 178 -7.56 -19.59 -71.34
CA GLU A 178 -7.11 -20.72 -72.15
C GLU A 178 -7.92 -22.00 -71.86
N ALA A 179 -8.20 -22.28 -70.59
CA ALA A 179 -9.01 -23.43 -70.19
C ALA A 179 -10.46 -23.31 -70.67
N PHE A 180 -11.10 -22.15 -70.49
CA PHE A 180 -12.46 -21.89 -70.99
C PHE A 180 -12.53 -21.95 -72.52
N ALA A 181 -11.58 -21.34 -73.23
CA ALA A 181 -11.54 -21.39 -74.70
C ALA A 181 -11.26 -22.81 -75.25
N THR A 182 -10.61 -23.67 -74.47
CA THR A 182 -10.38 -25.08 -74.85
C THR A 182 -11.63 -25.91 -74.60
N ALA A 183 -12.30 -25.74 -73.45
CA ALA A 183 -13.57 -26.40 -73.15
C ALA A 183 -14.69 -26.00 -74.13
N ASP A 184 -14.78 -24.72 -74.52
CA ASP A 184 -15.74 -24.24 -75.51
C ASP A 184 -15.49 -24.84 -76.90
N ARG A 185 -14.22 -24.98 -77.29
CA ARG A 185 -13.84 -25.65 -78.56
C ARG A 185 -14.19 -27.14 -78.52
N GLU A 186 -13.89 -27.85 -77.43
CA GLU A 186 -14.26 -29.26 -77.27
C GLU A 186 -15.78 -29.45 -77.33
N LYS A 187 -16.54 -28.57 -76.68
CA LYS A 187 -18.01 -28.58 -76.75
C LYS A 187 -18.53 -28.34 -78.17
N GLN A 188 -17.96 -27.40 -78.92
CA GLN A 188 -18.33 -27.15 -80.32
C GLN A 188 -17.98 -28.34 -81.23
N VAL A 189 -16.82 -28.97 -81.03
CA VAL A 189 -16.43 -30.19 -81.76
C VAL A 189 -17.37 -31.35 -81.42
N ALA A 190 -17.74 -31.52 -80.15
CA ALA A 190 -18.72 -32.53 -79.75
C ALA A 190 -20.11 -32.29 -80.35
N LEU A 191 -20.58 -31.03 -80.39
CA LEU A 191 -21.86 -30.65 -80.98
C LEU A 191 -21.88 -30.94 -82.49
N THR A 192 -20.82 -30.56 -83.20
CA THR A 192 -20.71 -30.79 -84.65
C THR A 192 -20.59 -32.27 -85.00
N LEU A 193 -19.92 -33.08 -84.17
CA LEU A 193 -19.89 -34.53 -84.31
C LEU A 193 -21.27 -35.16 -84.06
N ALA A 194 -22.00 -34.69 -83.04
CA ALA A 194 -23.35 -35.15 -82.76
C ALA A 194 -24.33 -34.76 -83.88
N GLU A 195 -24.23 -33.54 -84.42
CA GLU A 195 -25.01 -33.09 -85.58
C GLU A 195 -24.71 -33.92 -86.82
N LYS A 196 -23.43 -34.21 -87.10
CA LYS A 196 -23.03 -35.10 -88.19
C LYS A 196 -23.66 -36.49 -88.05
N ALA A 197 -23.58 -37.09 -86.85
CA ALA A 197 -24.17 -38.40 -86.58
C ALA A 197 -25.71 -38.40 -86.71
N ALA A 198 -26.36 -37.34 -86.24
CA ALA A 198 -27.80 -37.17 -86.37
C ALA A 198 -28.22 -37.00 -87.84
N GLN A 199 -27.46 -36.25 -88.64
CA GLN A 199 -27.69 -36.10 -90.08
C GLN A 199 -27.48 -37.42 -90.83
N GLU A 200 -26.45 -38.20 -90.49
CA GLU A 200 -26.23 -39.53 -91.07
C GLU A 200 -27.41 -40.47 -90.77
N GLN A 201 -27.87 -40.52 -89.52
CA GLN A 201 -29.05 -41.32 -89.14
C GLN A 201 -30.34 -40.83 -89.81
N LEU A 202 -30.52 -39.52 -89.96
CA LEU A 202 -31.67 -38.94 -90.65
C LEU A 202 -31.68 -39.34 -92.14
N ILE A 203 -30.53 -39.24 -92.82
CA ILE A 203 -30.39 -39.63 -94.23
C ILE A 203 -30.63 -41.14 -94.40
N GLN A 204 -30.12 -41.98 -93.48
CA GLN A 204 -30.42 -43.42 -93.50
C GLN A 204 -31.92 -43.68 -93.37
N LYS A 205 -32.60 -43.06 -92.39
CA LYS A 205 -34.05 -43.21 -92.21
C LYS A 205 -34.86 -42.70 -93.40
N ILE A 206 -34.45 -41.59 -94.02
CA ILE A 206 -35.12 -41.06 -95.23
C ILE A 206 -34.93 -42.04 -96.38
N LYS A 207 -33.72 -42.55 -96.63
CA LYS A 207 -33.47 -43.53 -97.69
C LYS A 207 -34.20 -44.85 -97.45
N GLU A 208 -34.26 -45.32 -96.20
CA GLU A 208 -35.05 -46.50 -95.82
C GLU A 208 -36.55 -46.27 -96.06
N ALA A 209 -37.07 -45.11 -95.68
CA ALA A 209 -38.47 -44.75 -95.91
C ALA A 209 -38.80 -44.56 -97.41
N GLU A 210 -37.89 -43.98 -98.18
CA GLU A 210 -38.02 -43.85 -99.64
C GLU A 210 -37.96 -45.22 -100.32
N ALA A 211 -37.04 -46.10 -99.90
CA ALA A 211 -36.96 -47.47 -100.40
C ALA A 211 -38.22 -48.28 -100.06
N GLN A 212 -38.78 -48.11 -98.86
CA GLN A 212 -40.07 -48.71 -98.49
C GLN A 212 -41.23 -48.16 -99.31
N LYS A 213 -41.24 -46.84 -99.58
CA LYS A 213 -42.28 -46.20 -100.40
C LYS A 213 -42.21 -46.67 -101.85
N GLU A 214 -41.03 -46.75 -102.44
CA GLU A 214 -40.83 -47.29 -103.79
C GLU A 214 -41.14 -48.79 -103.86
N ALA A 215 -40.74 -49.59 -102.86
CA ALA A 215 -41.11 -51.01 -102.79
C ALA A 215 -42.64 -51.20 -102.68
N ALA A 216 -43.31 -50.38 -101.87
CA ALA A 216 -44.77 -50.39 -101.77
C ALA A 216 -45.44 -49.94 -103.08
N ARG A 217 -44.85 -48.96 -103.77
CA ARG A 217 -45.34 -48.47 -105.07
C ARG A 217 -45.22 -49.55 -106.15
N LEU A 218 -44.06 -50.20 -106.24
CA LEU A 218 -43.83 -51.30 -107.19
C LEU A 218 -44.75 -52.49 -106.89
N LYS A 219 -45.00 -52.80 -105.62
CA LYS A 219 -45.96 -53.84 -105.22
C LYS A 219 -47.39 -53.47 -105.59
N ALA A 220 -47.78 -52.20 -105.40
CA ALA A 220 -49.08 -51.69 -105.82
C ALA A 220 -49.22 -51.66 -107.36
N GLU A 221 -48.16 -51.35 -108.10
CA GLU A 221 -48.11 -51.43 -109.56
C GLU A 221 -48.19 -52.88 -110.06
N GLU A 222 -47.54 -53.83 -109.38
CA GLU A 222 -47.64 -55.26 -109.67
C GLU A 222 -49.05 -55.80 -109.40
N GLU A 223 -49.66 -55.43 -108.27
CA GLU A 223 -51.04 -55.76 -107.95
C GLU A 223 -52.02 -55.13 -108.95
N ALA A 224 -51.81 -53.87 -109.34
CA ALA A 224 -52.61 -53.18 -110.36
C ALA A 224 -52.45 -53.84 -111.74
N PHE A 225 -51.24 -54.23 -112.13
CA PHE A 225 -50.98 -54.94 -113.38
C PHE A 225 -51.62 -56.34 -113.39
N ASN A 226 -51.56 -57.06 -112.26
CA ASN A 226 -52.23 -58.35 -112.13
C ASN A 226 -53.76 -58.17 -112.17
N GLN A 227 -54.30 -57.11 -111.57
CA GLN A 227 -55.71 -56.78 -111.64
C GLN A 227 -56.14 -56.37 -113.06
N THR A 228 -55.36 -55.57 -113.80
CA THR A 228 -55.70 -55.21 -115.18
C THR A 228 -55.59 -56.41 -116.10
N LYS A 229 -54.58 -57.26 -115.93
CA LYS A 229 -54.42 -58.50 -116.72
C LYS A 229 -55.52 -59.53 -116.40
N ALA A 230 -55.91 -59.64 -115.12
CA ALA A 230 -57.08 -60.43 -114.72
C ALA A 230 -58.38 -59.82 -115.25
N ALA A 231 -58.50 -58.49 -115.33
CA ALA A 231 -59.64 -57.79 -115.91
C ALA A 231 -59.67 -57.87 -117.44
N GLU A 232 -58.54 -57.98 -118.13
CA GLU A 232 -58.43 -58.24 -119.57
C GLU A 232 -58.77 -59.69 -119.89
N ALA A 233 -58.25 -60.66 -119.11
CA ALA A 233 -58.68 -62.05 -119.18
C ALA A 233 -60.18 -62.17 -118.85
N GLY A 234 -60.65 -61.38 -117.88
CA GLY A 234 -62.05 -61.22 -117.54
C GLY A 234 -62.87 -60.60 -118.67
N LYS A 235 -62.34 -59.60 -119.40
CA LYS A 235 -62.96 -58.99 -120.58
C LYS A 235 -63.04 -59.96 -121.75
N GLN A 236 -62.00 -60.74 -122.03
CA GLN A 236 -62.02 -61.77 -123.06
C GLN A 236 -62.99 -62.90 -122.69
N ALA A 237 -63.01 -63.31 -121.42
CA ALA A 237 -64.02 -64.25 -120.92
C ALA A 237 -65.42 -63.64 -120.93
N ALA A 238 -65.56 -62.33 -120.69
CA ALA A 238 -66.80 -61.59 -120.71
C ALA A 238 -67.28 -61.29 -122.14
N GLU A 239 -66.41 -61.21 -123.15
CA GLU A 239 -66.79 -61.13 -124.57
C GLU A 239 -67.34 -62.48 -125.04
N LEU A 240 -66.69 -63.57 -124.65
CA LEU A 240 -67.22 -64.93 -124.87
C LEU A 240 -68.55 -65.12 -124.12
N LYS A 241 -68.62 -64.69 -122.85
CA LYS A 241 -69.87 -64.66 -122.09
C LYS A 241 -70.87 -63.62 -122.57
N ALA A 242 -70.47 -62.56 -123.27
CA ALA A 242 -71.38 -61.55 -123.85
C ALA A 242 -71.97 -62.07 -125.16
N GLN A 243 -71.25 -62.90 -125.92
CA GLN A 243 -71.84 -63.71 -126.96
C GLN A 243 -72.84 -64.72 -126.38
N GLU A 244 -72.53 -65.32 -125.23
CA GLU A 244 -73.45 -66.17 -124.46
C GLU A 244 -74.62 -65.40 -123.81
N LEU A 245 -74.41 -64.14 -123.40
CA LEU A 245 -75.39 -63.27 -122.75
C LEU A 245 -76.23 -62.50 -123.75
N ILE A 246 -75.80 -62.26 -124.99
CA ILE A 246 -76.74 -61.82 -126.05
C ILE A 246 -77.74 -62.96 -126.31
N THR A 247 -77.33 -64.22 -126.18
CA THR A 247 -78.22 -65.39 -126.22
C THR A 247 -79.06 -65.57 -124.95
N LEU A 248 -78.64 -65.03 -123.79
CA LEU A 248 -79.33 -65.18 -122.49
C LEU A 248 -80.04 -63.90 -121.99
N ALA A 249 -79.77 -62.72 -122.56
CA ALA A 249 -80.38 -61.43 -122.23
C ALA A 249 -81.71 -61.22 -122.96
N GLU A 250 -82.00 -62.00 -124.00
CA GLU A 250 -83.39 -62.30 -124.39
C GLU A 250 -84.18 -62.96 -123.23
N ALA A 251 -83.51 -63.58 -122.25
CA ALA A 251 -84.14 -64.31 -121.15
C ALA A 251 -84.10 -63.61 -119.77
N LYS A 252 -83.53 -62.41 -119.62
CA LYS A 252 -83.40 -61.70 -118.32
C LYS A 252 -83.86 -60.24 -118.33
N GLN A 253 -84.85 -59.93 -119.15
CA GLN A 253 -85.63 -58.68 -119.05
C GLN A 253 -86.52 -58.63 -117.77
N ASP A 254 -86.49 -59.69 -116.94
CA ASP A 254 -87.57 -60.00 -115.99
C ASP A 254 -87.26 -59.88 -114.49
N ALA A 255 -86.09 -59.42 -114.06
CA ALA A 255 -85.82 -59.33 -112.61
C ALA A 255 -85.18 -57.99 -112.24
N ALA A 256 -86.02 -56.99 -111.96
CA ALA A 256 -86.41 -56.71 -110.57
C ALA A 256 -85.19 -56.20 -109.77
N ALA A 257 -84.72 -54.97 -110.01
CA ALA A 257 -85.39 -53.70 -109.69
C ALA A 257 -85.61 -53.40 -108.20
N ARG A 258 -85.17 -54.22 -107.23
CA ARG A 258 -85.41 -53.88 -105.82
C ARG A 258 -84.31 -54.38 -104.92
N GLU A 259 -83.60 -53.43 -104.32
CA GLU A 259 -83.40 -53.33 -102.86
C GLU A 259 -82.12 -52.55 -102.56
N SER A 260 -82.22 -51.26 -102.83
CA SER A 260 -81.49 -50.25 -102.08
C SER A 260 -82.38 -49.87 -100.89
N GLN A 261 -81.93 -50.15 -99.66
CA GLN A 261 -82.16 -49.37 -98.41
C GLN A 261 -81.99 -50.23 -97.15
N ALA A 262 -80.81 -50.17 -96.52
CA ALA A 262 -80.66 -50.36 -95.07
C ALA A 262 -79.47 -49.56 -94.54
N GLU A 263 -79.24 -48.40 -95.15
CA GLU A 263 -78.24 -47.43 -94.77
C GLU A 263 -78.93 -46.40 -93.86
N LYS A 264 -79.06 -46.67 -92.55
CA LYS A 264 -79.53 -45.63 -91.62
C LYS A 264 -79.35 -45.74 -90.10
N LEU A 265 -78.68 -46.74 -89.51
CA LEU A 265 -78.68 -46.86 -88.02
C LEU A 265 -77.28 -46.91 -87.39
N MET A 266 -76.43 -45.98 -87.84
CA MET A 266 -75.33 -45.42 -87.07
C MET A 266 -75.76 -44.03 -86.62
N ALA A 267 -76.17 -43.86 -85.36
CA ALA A 267 -75.99 -42.63 -84.57
C ALA A 267 -76.97 -42.62 -83.40
N GLU A 268 -76.48 -42.98 -82.22
CA GLU A 268 -76.94 -42.56 -80.88
C GLU A 268 -76.28 -43.52 -79.87
N ALA A 269 -75.71 -43.13 -78.74
CA ALA A 269 -75.35 -41.84 -78.20
C ALA A 269 -74.31 -42.15 -77.11
N ARG A 270 -73.11 -41.58 -77.26
CA ARG A 270 -72.08 -41.56 -76.23
C ARG A 270 -72.59 -40.74 -75.04
N THR A 271 -72.97 -41.37 -73.94
CA THR A 271 -73.03 -40.72 -72.61
C THR A 271 -72.88 -41.78 -71.51
N ALA A 272 -71.66 -41.96 -70.97
CA ALA A 272 -71.37 -42.52 -69.63
C ALA A 272 -69.85 -42.64 -69.40
N SER A 273 -69.10 -41.55 -69.57
CA SER A 273 -67.73 -41.46 -69.06
C SER A 273 -67.72 -40.55 -67.85
N SER A 274 -67.80 -41.12 -66.65
CA SER A 274 -67.27 -40.56 -65.38
C SER A 274 -67.74 -41.39 -64.18
N ALA A 275 -66.96 -42.40 -63.82
CA ALA A 275 -67.01 -43.02 -62.50
C ALA A 275 -65.63 -43.59 -62.15
N ALA A 276 -64.88 -42.87 -61.30
CA ALA A 276 -63.94 -43.43 -60.31
C ALA A 276 -62.99 -42.33 -59.75
N GLU A 277 -63.35 -41.70 -58.63
CA GLU A 277 -62.39 -41.05 -57.73
C GLU A 277 -63.06 -40.86 -56.36
N GLY A 278 -62.65 -41.66 -55.36
CA GLY A 278 -63.31 -41.67 -54.06
C GLY A 278 -62.74 -42.63 -53.01
N LEU A 279 -61.42 -42.93 -53.05
CA LEU A 279 -60.75 -43.77 -52.04
C LEU A 279 -59.40 -43.23 -51.52
N GLY A 280 -58.93 -42.06 -51.99
CA GLY A 280 -57.63 -41.49 -51.58
C GLY A 280 -57.67 -40.48 -50.43
N GLU A 281 -58.80 -39.83 -50.17
CA GLU A 281 -58.85 -38.64 -49.30
C GLU A 281 -58.85 -38.96 -47.79
N ALA A 282 -59.28 -40.17 -47.39
CA ALA A 282 -59.35 -40.54 -45.98
C ALA A 282 -57.99 -40.95 -45.38
N GLN A 283 -57.09 -41.56 -46.16
CA GLN A 283 -55.77 -42.00 -45.67
C GLN A 283 -54.78 -40.84 -45.49
N VAL A 284 -54.89 -39.80 -46.33
CA VAL A 284 -54.04 -38.59 -46.22
C VAL A 284 -54.36 -37.78 -44.96
N LEU A 285 -55.62 -37.78 -44.52
CA LEU A 285 -56.08 -37.00 -43.37
C LEU A 285 -55.60 -37.58 -42.03
N VAL A 286 -55.52 -38.91 -41.90
CA VAL A 286 -55.00 -39.58 -40.70
C VAL A 286 -53.49 -39.43 -40.57
N ALA A 287 -52.74 -39.58 -41.67
CA ALA A 287 -51.28 -39.41 -41.67
C ALA A 287 -50.85 -37.97 -41.36
N LYS A 288 -51.65 -36.97 -41.77
CA LYS A 288 -51.41 -35.55 -41.46
C LYS A 288 -51.60 -35.23 -39.97
N ALA A 289 -52.54 -35.89 -39.29
CA ALA A 289 -52.81 -35.66 -37.88
C ALA A 289 -51.69 -36.21 -36.96
N GLU A 290 -51.18 -37.41 -37.24
CA GLU A 290 -50.07 -37.99 -36.48
C GLU A 290 -48.74 -37.23 -36.68
N ALA A 291 -48.48 -36.73 -37.89
CA ALA A 291 -47.32 -35.88 -38.17
C ALA A 291 -47.40 -34.55 -37.41
N SER A 292 -48.58 -33.93 -37.33
CA SER A 292 -48.78 -32.66 -36.63
C SER A 292 -48.62 -32.80 -35.10
N GLN A 293 -48.97 -33.95 -34.52
CA GLN A 293 -48.82 -34.19 -33.08
C GLN A 293 -47.35 -34.40 -32.66
N LYS A 294 -46.57 -35.09 -33.49
CA LYS A 294 -45.12 -35.25 -33.30
C LYS A 294 -44.36 -33.94 -33.48
N GLN A 295 -44.77 -33.11 -34.45
CA GLN A 295 -44.21 -31.77 -34.65
C GLN A 295 -44.44 -30.88 -33.41
N GLY A 296 -45.66 -30.87 -32.85
CA GLY A 296 -45.98 -30.08 -31.66
C GLY A 296 -45.17 -30.45 -30.40
N HIS A 297 -44.81 -31.73 -30.23
CA HIS A 297 -43.95 -32.16 -29.12
C HIS A 297 -42.50 -31.69 -29.28
N VAL A 298 -41.95 -31.79 -30.50
CA VAL A 298 -40.60 -31.29 -30.81
C VAL A 298 -40.55 -29.77 -30.66
N ASP A 299 -41.59 -29.07 -31.11
CA ASP A 299 -41.66 -27.61 -30.98
C ASP A 299 -41.72 -27.16 -29.50
N ALA A 300 -42.43 -27.90 -28.64
CA ALA A 300 -42.46 -27.64 -27.21
C ALA A 300 -41.10 -27.89 -26.52
N GLU A 301 -40.41 -28.98 -26.88
CA GLU A 301 -39.09 -29.32 -26.33
C GLU A 301 -38.02 -28.32 -26.80
N VAL A 302 -38.06 -27.91 -28.06
CA VAL A 302 -37.19 -26.86 -28.61
C VAL A 302 -37.46 -25.51 -27.94
N LEU A 303 -38.73 -25.18 -27.66
CA LEU A 303 -39.08 -23.95 -26.94
C LEU A 303 -38.55 -23.99 -25.51
N GLN A 304 -38.67 -25.12 -24.82
CA GLN A 304 -38.19 -25.30 -23.46
C GLN A 304 -36.66 -25.18 -23.37
N LEU A 305 -35.94 -25.81 -24.31
CA LEU A 305 -34.48 -25.71 -24.41
C LEU A 305 -34.02 -24.29 -24.77
N LYS A 306 -34.75 -23.57 -25.63
CA LYS A 306 -34.47 -22.16 -25.94
C LYS A 306 -34.63 -21.27 -24.71
N LEU A 307 -35.74 -21.41 -23.98
CA LEU A 307 -36.00 -20.61 -22.77
C LEU A 307 -34.99 -20.93 -21.66
N ALA A 308 -34.56 -22.18 -21.51
CA ALA A 308 -33.51 -22.57 -20.57
C ALA A 308 -32.15 -21.98 -20.96
N ALA A 309 -31.78 -22.03 -22.24
CA ALA A 309 -30.53 -21.43 -22.74
C ALA A 309 -30.55 -19.90 -22.61
N GLU A 310 -31.71 -19.27 -22.79
CA GLU A 310 -31.89 -17.83 -22.62
C GLU A 310 -31.81 -17.42 -21.14
N ALA A 311 -32.38 -18.21 -20.23
CA ALA A 311 -32.25 -18.02 -18.78
C ALA A 311 -30.78 -18.16 -18.32
N ASP A 312 -30.08 -19.20 -18.75
CA ASP A 312 -28.63 -19.38 -18.47
C ASP A 312 -27.80 -18.24 -19.06
N GLY A 313 -28.15 -17.76 -20.26
CA GLY A 313 -27.50 -16.63 -20.91
C GLY A 313 -27.71 -15.31 -20.14
N ILE A 314 -28.91 -15.08 -19.63
CA ILE A 314 -29.23 -13.92 -18.78
C ILE A 314 -28.50 -14.03 -17.44
N GLN A 315 -28.45 -15.22 -16.82
CA GLN A 315 -27.76 -15.43 -15.55
C GLN A 315 -26.26 -15.19 -15.67
N LYS A 316 -25.60 -15.74 -16.71
CA LYS A 316 -24.18 -15.50 -16.97
C LYS A 316 -23.88 -14.04 -17.30
N LYS A 317 -24.79 -13.34 -18.00
CA LYS A 317 -24.67 -11.90 -18.24
C LYS A 317 -24.81 -11.09 -16.96
N ALA A 318 -25.74 -11.46 -16.07
CA ALA A 318 -25.93 -10.80 -14.78
C ALA A 318 -24.71 -11.01 -13.87
N GLU A 319 -24.15 -12.22 -13.84
CA GLU A 319 -22.91 -12.51 -13.10
C GLU A 319 -21.71 -11.72 -13.66
N ALA A 320 -21.57 -11.65 -14.99
CA ALA A 320 -20.52 -10.85 -15.62
C ALA A 320 -20.69 -9.34 -15.35
N MET A 321 -21.93 -8.82 -15.37
CA MET A 321 -22.21 -7.42 -14.99
C MET A 321 -21.90 -7.15 -13.53
N LYS A 322 -22.19 -8.10 -12.63
CA LYS A 322 -21.92 -7.96 -11.20
C LYS A 322 -20.42 -7.84 -10.92
N VAL A 323 -19.59 -8.64 -11.59
CA VAL A 323 -18.13 -8.58 -11.48
C VAL A 323 -17.58 -7.25 -12.04
N LEU A 324 -18.14 -6.74 -13.13
CA LEU A 324 -17.76 -5.43 -13.70
C LEU A 324 -18.18 -4.25 -12.82
N GLU A 325 -19.34 -4.33 -12.17
CA GLU A 325 -19.85 -3.30 -11.26
C GLU A 325 -19.06 -3.25 -9.95
N GLU A 326 -18.60 -4.40 -9.44
CA GLU A 326 -17.77 -4.49 -8.22
C GLU A 326 -16.38 -3.86 -8.44
N ALA A 327 -15.73 -4.15 -9.57
CA ALA A 327 -14.45 -3.50 -9.93
C ALA A 327 -14.61 -2.00 -10.24
N GLY A 328 -15.75 -1.58 -10.78
CA GLY A 328 -16.08 -0.18 -11.02
C GLY A 328 -16.30 0.61 -9.73
N ARG A 329 -17.00 0.02 -8.74
CA ARG A 329 -17.25 0.63 -7.44
C ARG A 329 -15.98 0.92 -6.67
N GLU A 330 -15.05 -0.02 -6.60
CA GLU A 330 -13.78 0.20 -5.88
C GLU A 330 -13.01 1.39 -6.47
N HIS A 331 -13.02 1.53 -7.81
CA HIS A 331 -12.35 2.64 -8.48
C HIS A 331 -13.10 3.97 -8.32
N GLU A 332 -14.43 3.96 -8.23
CA GLU A 332 -15.23 5.16 -7.92
C GLU A 332 -15.08 5.57 -6.45
N GLU A 333 -15.12 4.63 -5.51
CA GLU A 333 -14.90 4.87 -4.08
C GLU A 333 -13.48 5.42 -3.84
N PHE A 334 -12.46 4.82 -4.44
CA PHE A 334 -11.08 5.31 -4.35
C PHE A 334 -10.92 6.72 -4.95
N LYS A 335 -11.60 7.01 -6.07
CA LYS A 335 -11.58 8.33 -6.67
C LYS A 335 -12.27 9.37 -5.76
N LEU A 336 -13.41 9.02 -5.18
CA LEU A 336 -14.14 9.89 -4.24
C LEU A 336 -13.33 10.14 -2.96
N GLU A 337 -12.61 9.12 -2.47
CA GLU A 337 -11.72 9.25 -1.31
C GLU A 337 -10.54 10.18 -1.62
N LEU A 338 -9.85 9.99 -2.75
CA LEU A 338 -8.80 10.90 -3.23
C LEU A 338 -9.29 12.34 -3.41
N GLU A 339 -10.50 12.52 -3.94
CA GLU A 339 -11.07 13.85 -4.15
C GLU A 339 -11.41 14.53 -2.82
N LYS A 340 -11.95 13.77 -1.85
CA LYS A 340 -12.17 14.22 -0.48
C LYS A 340 -10.86 14.58 0.23
N GLU A 341 -9.83 13.73 0.14
CA GLU A 341 -8.51 14.00 0.73
C GLU A 341 -7.88 15.26 0.15
N LYS A 342 -7.93 15.41 -1.18
CA LYS A 342 -7.47 16.60 -1.87
C LYS A 342 -8.22 17.85 -1.40
N GLU A 343 -9.54 17.79 -1.26
CA GLU A 343 -10.33 18.93 -0.78
C GLU A 343 -9.97 19.31 0.66
N ILE A 344 -9.83 18.32 1.55
CA ILE A 344 -9.37 18.54 2.93
C ILE A 344 -7.98 19.18 2.94
N ALA A 345 -7.04 18.69 2.12
CA ALA A 345 -5.69 19.23 2.02
C ALA A 345 -5.70 20.69 1.54
N ILE A 346 -6.48 21.02 0.51
CA ILE A 346 -6.62 22.40 0.01
C ILE A 346 -7.22 23.30 1.09
N LYS A 347 -8.30 22.87 1.75
CA LYS A 347 -8.91 23.64 2.85
C LYS A 347 -7.95 23.83 4.02
N GLY A 348 -7.14 22.82 4.35
CA GLY A 348 -6.10 22.93 5.37
C GLY A 348 -5.05 23.98 5.00
N ILE A 349 -4.61 24.02 3.74
CA ILE A 349 -3.66 25.03 3.24
C ILE A 349 -4.29 26.43 3.26
N ASP A 350 -5.55 26.57 2.86
CA ASP A 350 -6.26 27.86 2.90
C ASP A 350 -6.39 28.37 4.33
N ILE A 351 -6.74 27.51 5.29
CA ILE A 351 -6.79 27.87 6.72
C ILE A 351 -5.40 28.31 7.21
N GLN A 352 -4.33 27.61 6.83
CA GLN A 352 -2.96 28.00 7.20
C GLN A 352 -2.58 29.35 6.60
N LYS A 353 -2.96 29.62 5.34
CA LYS A 353 -2.77 30.92 4.69
C LYS A 353 -3.51 32.03 5.44
N ASP A 354 -4.77 31.80 5.81
CA ASP A 354 -5.58 32.77 6.54
C ASP A 354 -5.03 33.03 7.95
N ILE A 355 -4.62 31.97 8.67
CA ILE A 355 -3.92 32.09 9.95
C ILE A 355 -2.63 32.88 9.79
N ALA A 356 -1.81 32.58 8.78
CA ALA A 356 -0.57 33.29 8.53
C ALA A 356 -0.81 34.77 8.20
N ALA A 357 -1.87 35.08 7.44
CA ALA A 357 -2.27 36.44 7.14
C ALA A 357 -2.72 37.19 8.40
N GLN A 358 -3.57 36.58 9.24
CA GLN A 358 -3.99 37.18 10.51
C GLN A 358 -2.82 37.34 11.49
N GLN A 359 -1.93 36.34 11.58
CA GLN A 359 -0.71 36.44 12.39
C GLN A 359 0.20 37.57 11.90
N ALA A 360 0.34 37.75 10.58
CA ALA A 360 1.12 38.85 10.01
C ALA A 360 0.49 40.21 10.31
N ILE A 361 -0.84 40.33 10.28
CA ILE A 361 -1.56 41.54 10.69
C ILE A 361 -1.33 41.83 12.17
N VAL A 362 -1.51 40.85 13.05
CA VAL A 362 -1.29 40.99 14.50
C VAL A 362 0.15 41.37 14.81
N LEU A 363 1.13 40.72 14.17
CA LEU A 363 2.55 41.05 14.29
C LEU A 363 2.85 42.46 13.76
N GLY A 364 2.25 42.85 12.64
CA GLY A 364 2.38 44.18 12.07
C GLY A 364 1.83 45.28 12.99
N GLU A 365 0.64 45.06 13.56
CA GLU A 365 0.02 45.98 14.51
C GLU A 365 0.82 46.04 15.84
N ALA A 366 1.33 44.89 16.31
CA ALA A 366 2.19 44.81 17.48
C ALA A 366 3.52 45.54 17.28
N LEU A 367 4.17 45.40 16.12
CA LEU A 367 5.39 46.14 15.78
C LEU A 367 5.15 47.64 15.60
N LYS A 368 3.99 48.02 15.04
CA LYS A 368 3.60 49.43 14.87
C LYS A 368 3.30 50.12 16.19
N SER A 369 2.73 49.40 17.16
CA SER A 369 2.43 49.92 18.50
C SER A 369 3.60 49.81 19.48
N ALA A 370 4.57 48.93 19.22
CA ALA A 370 5.78 48.82 20.02
C ALA A 370 6.70 50.03 19.79
N LYS A 371 6.91 50.85 20.84
CA LYS A 371 8.03 51.78 20.90
C LYS A 371 9.30 50.99 21.20
N ILE A 372 10.03 50.60 20.16
CA ILE A 372 11.32 49.93 20.29
C ILE A 372 12.41 50.99 20.36
N GLU A 373 12.89 51.29 21.57
CA GLU A 373 14.12 52.08 21.75
C GLU A 373 15.33 51.15 21.60
N ILE A 374 15.95 51.20 20.42
CA ILE A 374 17.15 50.41 20.11
C ILE A 374 18.37 51.16 20.64
N VAL A 375 18.90 50.72 21.77
CA VAL A 375 20.14 51.26 22.35
C VAL A 375 21.33 50.41 21.87
N GLY A 376 21.89 50.77 20.70
CA GLY A 376 23.27 50.45 20.28
C GLY A 376 23.59 49.07 19.68
N GLY A 377 24.18 49.07 18.48
CA GLY A 377 25.17 48.08 18.00
C GLY A 377 24.70 46.84 17.22
N ASP A 378 24.77 46.93 15.89
CA ASP A 378 24.83 45.90 14.82
C ASP A 378 24.42 44.42 15.07
N ASN A 379 23.44 43.99 14.25
CA ASN A 379 23.08 42.63 13.78
C ASN A 379 22.79 41.49 14.78
N GLN A 380 23.31 41.51 16.01
CA GLN A 380 23.16 40.37 16.93
C GLN A 380 21.75 40.25 17.53
N PHE A 381 21.00 41.35 17.63
CA PHE A 381 19.64 41.35 18.15
C PHE A 381 18.63 40.74 17.16
N PHE A 382 18.77 41.09 15.88
CA PHE A 382 17.93 40.53 14.81
C PHE A 382 18.14 39.03 14.67
N ASP A 383 19.40 38.59 14.68
CA ASP A 383 19.74 37.16 14.59
C ASP A 383 19.23 36.36 15.78
N LYS A 384 19.30 36.91 17.00
CA LYS A 384 18.77 36.24 18.20
C LYS A 384 17.25 36.12 18.18
N ILE A 385 16.52 37.13 17.71
CA ILE A 385 15.06 37.06 17.57
C ILE A 385 14.66 36.10 16.46
N MET A 386 15.31 36.17 15.30
CA MET A 386 15.04 35.26 14.18
C MET A 386 15.38 33.80 14.52
N GLN A 387 16.46 33.53 15.26
CA GLN A 387 16.78 32.19 15.77
C GLN A 387 15.77 31.72 16.82
N ALA A 388 15.31 32.57 17.73
CA ALA A 388 14.31 32.20 18.72
C ALA A 388 12.96 31.83 18.06
N ILE A 389 12.52 32.61 17.06
CA ILE A 389 11.29 32.35 16.30
C ILE A 389 11.45 31.09 15.42
N GLY A 390 12.61 30.92 14.78
CA GLY A 390 12.93 29.75 13.96
C GLY A 390 12.99 28.45 14.76
N ASN A 391 13.64 28.47 15.92
CA ASN A 391 13.72 27.33 16.83
C ASN A 391 12.35 26.98 17.44
N GLY A 392 11.53 27.98 17.77
CA GLY A 392 10.15 27.77 18.23
C GLY A 392 9.29 27.06 17.18
N ARG A 393 9.32 27.52 15.93
CA ARG A 393 8.58 26.86 14.82
C ARG A 393 9.11 25.48 14.46
N ALA A 394 10.41 25.24 14.58
CA ALA A 394 11.00 23.93 14.34
C ALA A 394 10.57 22.92 15.43
N VAL A 395 10.51 23.34 16.69
CA VAL A 395 9.98 22.52 17.80
C VAL A 395 8.49 22.26 17.62
N ASP A 396 7.68 23.26 17.27
CA ASP A 396 6.24 23.08 17.00
C ASP A 396 5.99 22.10 15.83
N ARG A 397 6.79 22.17 14.76
CA ARG A 397 6.71 21.22 13.64
C ARG A 397 7.14 19.80 14.05
N LEU A 398 8.15 19.65 14.89
CA LEU A 398 8.58 18.34 15.40
C LEU A 398 7.52 17.72 16.30
N VAL A 399 6.84 18.53 17.13
CA VAL A 399 5.75 18.06 17.99
C VAL A 399 4.50 17.72 17.17
N ALA A 400 4.15 18.50 16.14
CA ALA A 400 2.98 18.26 15.30
C ALA A 400 3.15 17.12 14.28
N ASN A 401 4.36 16.87 13.78
CA ASN A 401 4.63 15.83 12.77
C ASN A 401 5.15 14.51 13.36
N SER A 402 5.40 14.44 14.66
CA SER A 402 5.81 13.19 15.30
C SER A 402 4.59 12.50 15.90
N GLU A 403 4.13 11.42 15.27
CA GLU A 403 3.06 10.56 15.80
C GLU A 403 3.37 10.10 17.23
N VAL A 404 4.64 9.83 17.55
CA VAL A 404 5.07 9.39 18.89
C VAL A 404 4.95 10.49 19.94
N LEU A 405 5.24 11.76 19.61
CA LEU A 405 5.08 12.88 20.54
C LEU A 405 3.62 13.35 20.61
N SER A 406 2.88 13.25 19.51
CA SER A 406 1.44 13.54 19.47
C SER A 406 0.64 12.50 20.25
N ASP A 407 0.95 11.21 20.13
CA ASP A 407 0.38 10.15 20.97
C ASP A 407 0.73 10.36 22.44
N VAL A 408 1.95 10.78 22.77
CA VAL A 408 2.30 11.07 24.17
C VAL A 408 1.51 12.28 24.69
N LYS A 409 1.25 13.29 23.86
CA LYS A 409 0.39 14.44 24.20
C LYS A 409 -1.09 14.02 24.37
N GLU A 410 -1.64 13.30 23.41
CA GLU A 410 -3.04 12.83 23.37
C GLU A 410 -3.34 11.76 24.43
N THR A 411 -2.35 10.98 24.85
CA THR A 411 -2.53 9.89 25.83
C THR A 411 -2.12 10.29 27.25
N PHE A 412 -1.30 11.33 27.45
CA PHE A 412 -0.75 11.67 28.77
C PHE A 412 -0.92 13.15 29.21
N PHE A 413 -1.29 14.08 28.32
CA PHE A 413 -1.41 15.51 28.65
C PHE A 413 -2.86 16.05 28.62
N ASN A 414 -3.84 15.20 28.34
CA ASN A 414 -5.27 15.50 28.47
C ASN A 414 -5.74 15.72 29.92
N GLY A 415 -4.85 15.56 30.91
CA GLY A 415 -5.08 16.08 32.27
C GLY A 415 -6.20 15.41 33.05
N ASP A 416 -6.76 14.31 32.56
CA ASP A 416 -7.89 13.60 33.16
C ASP A 416 -7.40 12.48 34.11
N PRO A 417 -7.59 12.61 35.43
CA PRO A 417 -7.23 11.58 36.40
C PRO A 417 -7.97 10.25 36.21
N ASP A 418 -9.16 10.25 35.60
CA ASP A 418 -9.96 9.03 35.41
C ASP A 418 -9.47 8.23 34.19
N TYR A 419 -8.99 8.90 33.16
CA TYR A 419 -8.31 8.24 32.04
C TYR A 419 -7.04 7.50 32.51
N PHE A 420 -6.20 8.16 33.32
CA PHE A 420 -5.01 7.52 33.92
C PHE A 420 -5.37 6.26 34.73
N ARG A 421 -6.45 6.30 35.53
CA ARG A 421 -6.91 5.15 36.32
C ARG A 421 -7.34 3.98 35.43
N SER A 422 -8.05 4.25 34.33
CA SER A 422 -8.47 3.21 33.39
C SER A 422 -7.27 2.49 32.73
N GLN A 423 -6.25 3.27 32.33
CA GLN A 423 -5.02 2.73 31.74
C GLN A 423 -4.20 1.97 32.76
N PHE A 424 -4.10 2.46 34.00
CA PHE A 424 -3.42 1.77 35.10
C PHE A 424 -4.07 0.42 35.41
N ARG A 425 -5.41 0.33 35.39
CA ARG A 425 -6.14 -0.93 35.58
C ARG A 425 -5.87 -1.92 34.44
N SER A 426 -5.98 -1.47 33.20
CA SER A 426 -5.69 -2.29 32.01
C SER A 426 -4.28 -2.89 32.05
N LEU A 427 -3.31 -2.09 32.52
CA LEU A 427 -1.92 -2.52 32.68
C LEU A 427 -1.75 -3.53 33.82
N MET A 428 -2.47 -3.38 34.94
CA MET A 428 -2.46 -4.38 36.02
C MET A 428 -3.00 -5.73 35.54
N ASP A 429 -4.08 -5.69 34.76
CA ASP A 429 -4.71 -6.88 34.19
C ASP A 429 -3.76 -7.57 33.18
N GLN A 430 -3.06 -6.79 32.35
CA GLN A 430 -2.09 -7.32 31.38
C GLN A 430 -0.90 -8.03 32.04
N PHE A 431 -0.42 -7.54 33.17
CA PHE A 431 0.70 -8.15 33.92
C PHE A 431 0.24 -9.18 34.97
N SER A 432 -1.05 -9.49 35.04
CA SER A 432 -1.63 -10.46 36.00
C SER A 432 -1.30 -10.14 37.47
N PHE A 433 -1.19 -8.87 37.83
CA PHE A 433 -1.02 -8.49 39.24
C PHE A 433 -2.33 -8.72 40.00
N SER A 434 -2.28 -9.49 41.08
CA SER A 434 -3.44 -9.64 41.96
C SER A 434 -3.61 -8.41 42.86
N THR A 435 -4.82 -8.14 43.34
CA THR A 435 -5.07 -7.08 44.34
C THR A 435 -4.29 -7.33 45.64
N GLU A 436 -3.89 -8.58 45.90
CA GLU A 436 -3.05 -8.96 47.03
C GLU A 436 -1.59 -8.52 46.83
N ASP A 437 -1.05 -8.61 45.60
CA ASP A 437 0.30 -8.16 45.25
C ASP A 437 0.49 -6.64 45.33
N LEU A 438 -0.61 -5.89 45.21
CA LEU A 438 -0.65 -4.43 45.25
C LEU A 438 -0.82 -3.88 46.66
N LYS A 439 -1.15 -4.75 47.63
CA LYS A 439 -1.32 -4.39 49.03
C LYS A 439 0.04 -3.98 49.58
N ASN A 440 0.17 -2.71 49.95
CA ASN A 440 1.38 -2.06 50.46
C ASN A 440 2.38 -1.53 49.40
N LEU A 441 2.03 -1.53 48.11
CA LEU A 441 2.84 -0.86 47.09
C LEU A 441 2.23 0.48 46.68
N THR A 442 3.10 1.46 46.41
CA THR A 442 2.69 2.73 45.81
C THR A 442 2.58 2.59 44.28
N VAL A 443 1.81 3.48 43.64
CA VAL A 443 1.69 3.49 42.16
C VAL A 443 3.06 3.57 41.49
N SER A 444 3.98 4.40 42.02
CA SER A 444 5.34 4.51 41.50
C SER A 444 6.17 3.24 41.72
N ALA A 445 5.99 2.55 42.86
CA ALA A 445 6.67 1.28 43.13
C ALA A 445 6.19 0.15 42.21
N VAL A 446 4.88 0.10 41.92
CA VAL A 446 4.27 -0.86 41.00
C VAL A 446 4.74 -0.63 39.56
N LEU A 447 4.72 0.62 39.09
CA LEU A 447 5.25 1.00 37.77
C LEU A 447 6.75 0.74 37.67
N GLY A 448 7.53 1.03 38.72
CA GLY A 448 8.96 0.70 38.78
C GLY A 448 9.23 -0.81 38.72
N LYS A 449 8.42 -1.62 39.40
CA LYS A 449 8.51 -3.09 39.34
C LYS A 449 8.23 -3.61 37.93
N MET A 450 7.25 -3.05 37.21
CA MET A 450 6.97 -3.39 35.82
C MET A 450 8.08 -2.99 34.85
N ILE A 451 8.71 -1.83 35.05
CA ILE A 451 9.89 -1.43 34.26
C ILE A 451 11.03 -2.45 34.49
N GLY A 452 11.20 -2.91 35.73
CA GLY A 452 12.16 -3.94 36.09
C GLY A 452 11.89 -5.34 35.53
N LEU A 453 10.69 -5.59 34.98
CA LEU A 453 10.36 -6.86 34.29
C LEU A 453 10.82 -6.88 32.82
N ASN A 454 11.58 -5.88 32.36
CA ASN A 454 12.09 -5.74 30.99
C ASN A 454 11.00 -5.88 29.90
N PRO A 455 10.00 -4.98 29.88
CA PRO A 455 8.97 -5.01 28.85
C PRO A 455 9.47 -4.48 27.49
N ASP A 456 8.72 -4.78 26.43
CA ASP A 456 8.99 -4.30 25.07
C ASP A 456 9.17 -2.77 25.01
N ALA A 457 9.98 -2.28 24.06
CA ALA A 457 10.33 -0.86 23.95
C ALA A 457 9.12 0.09 23.94
N GLY A 458 8.03 -0.30 23.28
CA GLY A 458 6.79 0.48 23.27
C GLY A 458 6.09 0.53 24.63
N LEU A 459 6.13 -0.56 25.40
CA LEU A 459 5.50 -0.65 26.72
C LEU A 459 6.39 -0.04 27.80
N LEU A 460 7.71 -0.13 27.67
CA LEU A 460 8.68 0.57 28.50
C LEU A 460 8.49 2.10 28.42
N ASN A 461 8.30 2.63 27.22
CA ASN A 461 8.00 4.05 27.02
C ASN A 461 6.66 4.45 27.65
N LYS A 462 5.62 3.61 27.53
CA LYS A 462 4.33 3.83 28.19
C LYS A 462 4.46 3.83 29.72
N LEU A 463 5.21 2.90 30.31
CA LEU A 463 5.44 2.80 31.75
C LEU A 463 6.23 4.00 32.31
N GLN A 464 7.27 4.45 31.60
CA GLN A 464 8.03 5.65 31.97
C GLN A 464 7.16 6.91 31.88
N GLY A 465 6.30 7.01 30.86
CA GLY A 465 5.30 8.07 30.73
C GLY A 465 4.30 8.07 31.88
N MET A 466 3.78 6.89 32.26
CA MET A 466 2.86 6.74 33.40
C MET A 466 3.52 7.07 34.74
N LEU A 467 4.79 6.71 34.93
CA LEU A 467 5.54 7.06 36.14
C LEU A 467 5.72 8.59 36.24
N GLY A 468 6.04 9.24 35.11
CA GLY A 468 6.11 10.70 35.02
C GLY A 468 4.76 11.39 35.26
N ALA A 469 3.65 10.81 34.78
CA ALA A 469 2.30 11.31 35.06
C ALA A 469 1.91 11.13 36.54
N ALA A 470 2.18 9.95 37.12
CA ALA A 470 1.91 9.65 38.51
C ALA A 470 2.63 10.63 39.46
N ASN A 471 3.88 10.98 39.16
CA ASN A 471 4.64 11.97 39.94
C ASN A 471 4.08 13.39 39.75
N ARG A 472 3.72 13.78 38.51
CA ARG A 472 3.14 15.11 38.22
C ARG A 472 1.79 15.35 38.90
N PHE A 473 0.93 14.32 38.95
CA PHE A 473 -0.39 14.41 39.57
C PHE A 473 -0.40 14.08 41.07
N GLY A 474 0.77 13.85 41.69
CA GLY A 474 0.86 13.46 43.10
C GLY A 474 0.15 12.14 43.41
N LEU A 475 0.05 11.25 42.41
CA LEU A 475 -0.52 9.91 42.52
C LEU A 475 0.56 8.85 42.79
N GLY A 476 1.83 9.18 42.56
CA GLY A 476 2.97 8.27 42.71
C GLY A 476 3.12 7.66 44.10
N ASP A 477 2.87 8.45 45.14
CA ASP A 477 2.97 8.03 46.55
C ASP A 477 1.67 7.43 47.11
N LYS A 478 0.59 7.41 46.32
CA LYS A 478 -0.68 6.82 46.76
C LYS A 478 -0.61 5.29 46.70
N PRO A 479 -1.27 4.57 47.63
CA PRO A 479 -1.35 3.13 47.57
C PRO A 479 -2.05 2.67 46.29
N ALA A 480 -1.44 1.72 45.58
CA ALA A 480 -1.91 1.24 44.29
C ALA A 480 -3.33 0.63 44.35
N ASP A 481 -3.66 -0.03 45.46
CA ASP A 481 -4.98 -0.62 45.71
C ASP A 481 -6.10 0.45 45.77
N ALA A 482 -5.82 1.61 46.37
CA ALA A 482 -6.78 2.72 46.44
C ALA A 482 -7.06 3.36 45.06
N MET A 483 -6.14 3.24 44.10
CA MET A 483 -6.36 3.69 42.72
C MET A 483 -7.30 2.76 41.94
N LEU A 484 -7.38 1.49 42.31
CA LEU A 484 -8.23 0.49 41.66
C LEU A 484 -9.65 0.44 42.25
N ALA A 485 -9.81 0.78 43.54
CA ALA A 485 -11.10 0.71 44.26
C ALA A 485 -12.08 1.87 43.93
N ALA A 486 -11.58 3.06 43.59
CA ALA A 486 -12.38 4.29 43.52
C ALA A 486 -13.40 4.38 42.35
N ALA A 487 -13.37 3.47 41.37
CA ALA A 487 -14.26 3.51 40.21
C ALA A 487 -15.60 2.77 40.40
N SER A 488 -15.79 2.05 41.52
CA SER A 488 -17.03 1.29 41.78
C SER A 488 -18.22 2.13 42.28
N GLY A 489 -18.06 3.45 42.46
CA GLY A 489 -19.06 4.33 43.08
C GLY A 489 -19.90 5.21 42.15
N ALA A 490 -19.65 5.25 40.84
CA ALA A 490 -20.27 6.24 39.93
C ALA A 490 -21.40 5.68 39.03
N LYS A 491 -22.21 4.75 39.55
CA LYS A 491 -23.55 4.43 39.01
C LYS A 491 -24.59 4.45 40.15
N ALA A 492 -24.79 5.62 40.75
CA ALA A 492 -26.01 5.92 41.50
C ALA A 492 -26.19 7.43 41.60
N LYS A 493 -27.33 7.93 41.09
CA LYS A 493 -27.84 9.32 41.10
C LYS A 493 -27.21 10.30 40.09
N LYS A 494 -27.79 10.35 38.89
CA LYS A 494 -28.89 11.27 38.56
C LYS A 494 -29.57 10.81 37.28
#